data_AF-A0A7R9DRL6-F1
#
_entry.id   AF-A0A7R9DRL6-F1
#
_cell.length_a   1.000
_cell.length_b   1.000
_cell.length_c   1.000
_cell.angle_alpha   90.00
_cell.angle_beta   90.00
_cell.angle_gamma   90.00
#
_symmetry.space_group_name_H-M   'P 1'
#
loop_
_entity.id
_entity.type
_entity.pdbx_description
1 polymer ?
#
loop_
_entity_poly.entity_id
_entity_poly.type
_entity_poly.pdbx_seq_one_letter_code
_entity_poly.pdbx_strand_id
1 'polypeptide(L)'
;MNISDATLGKIILSVSCLFFTYYSLWVLVLPFIENDHLINSLFPPISYALMIPAVMGFCFLVGISGVTCGGKSTLAKALHQALPGTRIISQDDYFLPEDSSRHILVPEMNHFNWEIMSSLDMEKMEIAIADILSTVPPVNKCPCIDTFHHVLIIEGFLILNYPPLLNLCQLKYYITLTREQCLLRRISRVYNPPDIPGYFEKCVWPEYVAHRDKVLGAVADVKVLDGSEDMETMIEHVLLDVKGFTRK
;
A
#
# COMPACT_ATOMS: atom_id res chain seq x y z
N MET A 1 19.28 29.25 -25.81
CA MET A 1 20.66 28.76 -25.99
C MET A 1 20.58 27.25 -26.00
N ASN A 2 20.75 26.60 -27.14
CA ASN A 2 20.63 25.13 -27.22
C ASN A 2 21.86 24.51 -26.55
N ILE A 3 21.62 23.65 -25.55
CA ILE A 3 22.66 22.85 -24.91
C ILE A 3 23.22 21.91 -25.98
N SER A 4 24.54 21.83 -26.11
CA SER A 4 25.16 20.87 -27.03
C SER A 4 25.04 19.44 -26.50
N ASP A 5 24.92 18.46 -27.40
CA ASP A 5 24.79 17.05 -27.05
C ASP A 5 25.95 16.56 -26.16
N ALA A 6 27.16 17.08 -26.37
CA ALA A 6 28.32 16.77 -25.53
C ALA A 6 28.19 17.32 -24.10
N THR A 7 27.55 18.48 -23.93
CA THR A 7 27.29 19.07 -22.61
C THR A 7 26.17 18.32 -21.91
N LEU A 8 25.10 17.98 -22.65
CA LEU A 8 23.99 17.17 -22.14
C LEU A 8 24.49 15.80 -21.69
N GLY A 9 25.33 15.13 -22.50
CA GLY A 9 25.94 13.84 -22.16
C GLY A 9 26.78 13.88 -20.89
N LYS A 10 27.57 14.94 -20.68
CA LYS A 10 28.34 15.13 -19.44
C LYS A 10 27.44 15.31 -18.23
N ILE A 11 26.37 16.10 -18.35
CA ILE A 11 25.40 16.30 -17.27
C ILE A 11 24.73 14.97 -16.92
N ILE A 12 24.23 14.22 -17.91
CA ILE A 12 23.60 12.92 -17.69
C ILE A 12 24.56 11.93 -17.02
N LEU A 13 25.82 11.88 -17.48
CA LEU A 13 26.84 11.00 -16.91
C LEU A 13 27.15 11.36 -15.45
N SER A 14 27.35 12.66 -15.16
CA SER A 14 27.64 13.12 -13.80
C SER A 14 26.46 12.86 -12.85
N VAL A 15 25.24 13.14 -13.29
CA VAL A 15 24.03 12.86 -12.50
C VAL A 15 23.88 11.35 -12.26
N SER A 16 24.01 10.53 -13.30
CA SER A 16 23.93 9.07 -13.19
C SER A 16 24.98 8.50 -12.24
N CYS A 17 26.21 9.00 -12.31
CA CYS A 17 27.29 8.59 -11.41
C CYS A 17 26.98 8.95 -9.96
N LEU A 18 26.45 10.14 -9.70
CA LEU A 18 26.07 10.58 -8.35
C LEU A 18 24.94 9.71 -7.78
N PHE A 19 23.89 9.43 -8.56
CA PHE A 19 22.82 8.51 -8.16
C PHE A 19 23.36 7.09 -7.88
N PHE A 20 24.21 6.56 -8.76
CA PHE A 20 24.80 5.24 -8.58
C PHE A 20 25.65 5.16 -7.31
N THR A 21 26.49 6.15 -7.05
CA THR A 21 27.31 6.21 -5.84
C THR A 21 26.44 6.34 -4.58
N TYR A 22 25.45 7.23 -4.58
CA TYR A 22 24.52 7.39 -3.47
C TYR A 22 23.79 6.06 -3.16
N TYR A 23 23.23 5.43 -4.18
CA TYR A 23 22.53 4.15 -4.04
C TYR A 23 23.47 3.01 -3.59
N SER A 24 24.69 2.95 -4.12
CA SER A 24 25.68 1.95 -3.72
C SER A 24 26.09 2.10 -2.25
N LEU A 25 26.28 3.33 -1.77
CA LEU A 25 26.54 3.58 -0.34
C LEU A 25 25.33 3.18 0.52
N TRP A 26 24.13 3.50 0.05
CA TRP A 26 22.89 3.15 0.73
C TRP A 26 22.73 1.64 0.91
N VAL A 27 22.97 0.85 -0.15
CA VAL A 27 22.78 -0.61 -0.11
C VAL A 27 23.95 -1.34 0.54
N LEU A 28 25.19 -0.95 0.24
CA LEU A 28 26.37 -1.74 0.60
C LEU A 28 27.07 -1.27 1.86
N VAL A 29 26.86 -0.03 2.30
CA VAL A 29 27.59 0.55 3.44
C VAL A 29 26.66 0.77 4.62
N LEU A 30 25.47 1.34 4.40
CA LEU A 30 24.51 1.64 5.47
C LEU A 30 24.15 0.44 6.39
N PRO A 31 23.95 -0.82 5.90
CA PRO A 31 23.61 -1.93 6.80
C PRO A 31 24.71 -2.29 7.80
N PHE A 32 25.94 -1.79 7.62
CA PHE A 32 27.05 -2.02 8.53
C PHE A 32 27.27 -0.85 9.51
N ILE A 33 26.43 0.20 9.45
CA ILE A 33 26.47 1.38 10.32
C ILE A 33 25.39 1.24 11.40
N GLU A 34 25.72 1.59 12.65
CA GLU A 34 24.77 1.56 13.77
C GLU A 34 23.60 2.55 13.53
N ASN A 35 22.38 2.16 13.91
CA ASN A 35 21.14 2.87 13.57
C ASN A 35 21.02 4.29 14.16
N ASP A 36 21.74 4.58 15.24
CA ASP A 36 21.78 5.89 15.93
C ASP A 36 22.78 6.88 15.32
N HIS A 37 23.55 6.44 14.33
CA HIS A 37 24.52 7.29 13.65
C HIS A 37 23.83 8.34 12.77
N LEU A 38 24.30 9.59 12.80
CA LEU A 38 23.75 10.74 12.02
C LEU A 38 23.62 10.45 10.52
N ILE A 39 24.47 9.55 9.99
CA ILE A 39 24.45 9.14 8.59
C ILE A 39 23.11 8.50 8.21
N ASN A 40 22.42 7.81 9.12
CA ASN A 40 21.10 7.22 8.84
C ASN A 40 20.03 8.28 8.53
N SER A 41 20.21 9.54 8.94
CA SER A 41 19.29 10.62 8.55
C SER A 41 19.45 11.07 7.09
N LEU A 42 20.59 10.75 6.46
CA LEU A 42 20.89 11.10 5.07
C LEU A 42 20.33 10.10 4.07
N PHE A 43 19.92 8.92 4.53
CA PHE A 43 19.39 7.84 3.70
C PHE A 43 17.99 7.47 4.17
N PRO A 44 17.05 7.15 3.27
CA PRO A 44 15.79 6.54 3.70
C PRO A 44 16.05 5.16 4.35
N PRO A 45 15.07 4.62 5.11
CA PRO A 45 15.13 3.26 5.64
C PRO A 45 15.62 2.22 4.62
N ILE A 46 16.51 1.33 5.06
CA ILE A 46 17.18 0.39 4.16
C ILE A 46 16.23 -0.57 3.44
N SER A 47 15.05 -0.82 4.02
CA SER A 47 13.97 -1.57 3.37
C SER A 47 13.63 -0.97 2.00
N TYR A 48 13.62 0.35 1.86
CA TYR A 48 13.37 1.01 0.58
C TYR A 48 14.44 0.75 -0.46
N ALA A 49 15.71 0.71 -0.06
CA ALA A 49 16.83 0.48 -0.98
C ALA A 49 16.69 -0.88 -1.67
N LEU A 50 16.24 -1.90 -0.93
CA LEU A 50 16.00 -3.24 -1.47
C LEU A 50 14.71 -3.33 -2.29
N MET A 51 13.70 -2.54 -1.96
CA MET A 51 12.45 -2.51 -2.71
C MET A 51 12.57 -1.81 -4.06
N ILE A 52 13.45 -0.80 -4.19
CA ILE A 52 13.59 -0.02 -5.43
C ILE A 52 13.93 -0.91 -6.65
N PRO A 53 14.93 -1.80 -6.66
CA PRO A 53 15.18 -2.69 -7.79
C PRO A 53 14.08 -3.74 -8.03
N ALA A 54 13.45 -4.23 -6.95
CA ALA A 54 12.37 -5.21 -7.05
C ALA A 54 11.13 -4.59 -7.72
N VAL A 55 10.82 -3.35 -7.38
CA VAL A 55 9.68 -2.57 -7.90
C VAL A 55 9.99 -1.94 -9.25
N MET A 56 11.22 -1.47 -9.50
CA MET A 56 11.59 -0.77 -10.73
C MET A 56 11.76 -1.68 -11.96
N GLY A 57 11.70 -3.01 -11.81
CA GLY A 57 11.91 -3.92 -12.94
C GLY A 57 10.98 -5.13 -13.04
N PHE A 58 10.36 -5.60 -11.96
CA PHE A 58 9.79 -6.95 -11.96
C PHE A 58 8.45 -7.11 -11.23
N CYS A 59 8.00 -6.15 -10.43
CA CYS A 59 6.74 -6.26 -9.70
C CYS A 59 5.92 -4.96 -9.73
N PHE A 60 4.61 -5.10 -9.92
CA PHE A 60 3.62 -4.04 -10.00
C PHE A 60 2.64 -4.13 -8.82
N LEU A 61 2.55 -3.08 -8.02
CA LEU A 61 1.77 -3.05 -6.80
C LEU A 61 0.51 -2.20 -6.99
N VAL A 62 -0.63 -2.79 -6.66
CA VAL A 62 -1.95 -2.16 -6.69
C VAL A 62 -2.44 -1.99 -5.26
N GLY A 63 -2.54 -0.75 -4.79
CA GLY A 63 -3.08 -0.41 -3.47
C GLY A 63 -4.59 -0.14 -3.53
N ILE A 64 -5.38 -0.89 -2.76
CA ILE A 64 -6.83 -0.70 -2.61
C ILE A 64 -7.13 -0.34 -1.16
N SER A 65 -7.39 0.94 -0.90
CA SER A 65 -7.69 1.46 0.42
C SER A 65 -9.10 2.04 0.53
N GLY A 66 -9.42 2.62 1.68
CA GLY A 66 -10.69 3.29 1.90
C GLY A 66 -11.55 2.68 2.99
N VAL A 67 -12.81 3.09 2.96
CA VAL A 67 -13.76 2.94 4.08
C VAL A 67 -13.92 1.48 4.52
N THR A 68 -14.07 1.26 5.83
CA THR A 68 -14.51 -0.03 6.38
C THR A 68 -15.83 -0.47 5.74
N CYS A 69 -15.98 -1.77 5.50
CA CYS A 69 -17.13 -2.35 4.77
C CYS A 69 -17.39 -1.75 3.36
N GLY A 70 -16.38 -1.08 2.76
CA GLY A 70 -16.47 -0.52 1.40
C GLY A 70 -16.43 -1.56 0.28
N GLY A 71 -15.98 -2.79 0.55
CA GLY A 71 -15.81 -3.83 -0.47
C GLY A 71 -14.36 -4.07 -0.93
N LYS A 72 -13.36 -3.50 -0.24
CA LYS A 72 -11.93 -3.63 -0.56
C LYS A 72 -11.47 -5.07 -0.81
N SER A 73 -11.65 -5.94 0.19
CA SER A 73 -11.25 -7.35 0.10
C SER A 73 -12.04 -8.12 -0.96
N THR A 74 -13.30 -7.73 -1.22
CA THR A 74 -14.11 -8.32 -2.29
C THR A 74 -13.56 -7.95 -3.66
N LEU A 75 -13.27 -6.67 -3.89
CA LEU A 75 -12.65 -6.17 -5.11
C LEU A 75 -11.27 -6.82 -5.33
N ALA A 76 -10.43 -6.89 -4.30
CA ALA A 76 -9.12 -7.53 -4.38
C ALA A 76 -9.21 -9.02 -4.78
N LYS A 77 -10.15 -9.77 -4.18
CA LYS A 77 -10.40 -11.18 -4.52
C LYS A 77 -10.91 -11.35 -5.95
N ALA A 78 -11.83 -10.49 -6.39
CA ALA A 78 -12.35 -10.54 -7.75
C ALA A 78 -11.27 -10.22 -8.80
N LEU A 79 -10.42 -9.22 -8.52
CA LEU A 79 -9.27 -8.90 -9.36
C LEU A 79 -8.27 -10.05 -9.43
N HIS A 80 -8.00 -10.72 -8.31
CA HIS A 80 -7.12 -11.89 -8.27
C HIS A 80 -7.66 -13.06 -9.11
N GLN A 81 -8.98 -13.27 -9.11
CA GLN A 81 -9.63 -14.25 -9.98
C GLN A 81 -9.53 -13.86 -11.47
N ALA A 82 -9.69 -12.58 -11.79
CA ALA A 82 -9.63 -12.07 -13.15
C ALA A 82 -8.20 -11.91 -13.71
N LEU A 83 -7.18 -11.89 -12.84
CA LEU A 83 -5.76 -11.76 -13.18
C LEU A 83 -4.98 -12.95 -12.61
N PRO A 84 -4.96 -14.10 -13.31
CA PRO A 84 -4.31 -15.30 -12.83
C PRO A 84 -2.83 -15.08 -12.53
N GLY A 85 -2.39 -15.56 -11.37
CA GLY A 85 -0.99 -15.49 -10.92
C GLY A 85 -0.66 -14.30 -10.01
N THR A 86 -1.55 -13.33 -9.87
CA THR A 86 -1.41 -12.26 -8.87
C THR A 86 -1.34 -12.80 -7.45
N ARG A 87 -0.87 -11.99 -6.50
CA ARG A 87 -0.95 -12.28 -5.06
C ARG A 87 -1.73 -11.18 -4.35
N ILE A 88 -2.36 -11.50 -3.23
CA ILE A 88 -3.06 -10.55 -2.37
C ILE A 88 -2.38 -10.53 -1.00
N ILE A 89 -2.22 -9.35 -0.43
CA ILE A 89 -1.93 -9.15 0.99
C ILE A 89 -3.03 -8.27 1.61
N SER A 90 -3.60 -8.71 2.73
CA SER A 90 -4.65 -7.99 3.45
C SER A 90 -4.09 -7.37 4.73
N GLN A 91 -4.31 -6.08 4.94
CA GLN A 91 -3.88 -5.38 6.16
C GLN A 91 -4.55 -5.94 7.42
N ASP A 92 -5.77 -6.50 7.29
CA ASP A 92 -6.53 -7.07 8.40
C ASP A 92 -5.78 -8.29 9.02
N ASP A 93 -4.87 -8.94 8.28
CA ASP A 93 -4.05 -10.07 8.78
C ASP A 93 -2.92 -9.61 9.73
N TYR A 94 -2.70 -8.30 9.86
CA TYR A 94 -1.60 -7.70 10.61
C TYR A 94 -2.07 -6.91 11.84
N PHE A 95 -3.29 -7.14 12.33
CA PHE A 95 -3.69 -6.62 13.64
C PHE A 95 -2.82 -7.22 14.75
N LEU A 96 -2.42 -6.35 15.69
CA LEU A 96 -1.69 -6.78 16.88
C LEU A 96 -2.62 -7.54 17.84
N PRO A 97 -2.10 -8.56 18.55
CA PRO A 97 -2.83 -9.23 19.63
C PRO A 97 -3.38 -8.24 20.67
N GLU A 98 -4.52 -8.56 21.29
CA GLU A 98 -5.21 -7.67 22.26
C GLU A 98 -4.35 -7.25 23.45
N ASP A 99 -3.36 -8.06 23.84
CA ASP A 99 -2.44 -7.79 24.95
C ASP A 99 -1.26 -6.87 24.55
N SER A 100 -1.19 -6.45 23.30
CA SER A 100 -0.14 -5.53 22.84
C SER A 100 -0.22 -4.17 23.52
N SER A 101 0.93 -3.70 24.02
CA SER A 101 1.06 -2.36 24.63
C SER A 101 0.91 -1.20 23.64
N ARG A 102 0.83 -1.47 22.34
CA ARG A 102 0.65 -0.47 21.28
C ARG A 102 -0.82 -0.08 21.03
N HIS A 103 -1.76 -0.82 21.62
CA HIS A 103 -3.17 -0.47 21.58
C HIS A 103 -3.45 0.80 22.38
N ILE A 104 -4.32 1.66 21.85
CA ILE A 104 -4.76 2.87 22.54
C ILE A 104 -6.17 2.62 23.06
N LEU A 105 -6.32 2.64 24.39
CA LEU A 105 -7.62 2.53 25.04
C LEU A 105 -8.42 3.82 24.85
N VAL A 106 -9.70 3.69 24.50
CA VAL A 106 -10.66 4.79 24.56
C VAL A 106 -11.32 4.77 25.94
N PRO A 107 -10.95 5.67 26.88
CA PRO A 107 -11.31 5.52 28.29
C PRO A 107 -12.83 5.52 28.53
N GLU A 108 -13.57 6.34 27.78
CA GLU A 108 -15.01 6.47 27.90
C GLU A 108 -15.78 5.19 27.55
N MET A 109 -15.14 4.28 26.81
CA MET A 109 -15.75 3.06 26.30
C MET A 109 -15.10 1.79 26.84
N ASN A 110 -13.96 1.92 27.54
CA ASN A 110 -13.12 0.80 27.95
C ASN A 110 -12.85 -0.20 26.81
N HIS A 111 -12.54 0.33 25.63
CA HIS A 111 -12.34 -0.44 24.40
C HIS A 111 -11.18 0.14 23.59
N PHE A 112 -10.40 -0.70 22.93
CA PHE A 112 -9.28 -0.24 22.10
C PHE A 112 -9.77 0.46 20.84
N ASN A 113 -9.00 1.44 20.38
CA ASN A 113 -9.14 2.01 19.05
C ASN A 113 -8.39 1.12 18.05
N TRP A 114 -9.13 0.37 17.25
CA TRP A 114 -8.62 -0.52 16.21
C TRP A 114 -8.48 0.17 14.84
N GLU A 115 -8.83 1.45 14.75
CA GLU A 115 -8.94 2.17 13.47
C GLU A 115 -7.70 3.07 13.23
N ILE A 116 -6.60 2.78 13.94
CA ILE A 116 -5.37 3.57 13.94
C ILE A 116 -4.14 2.71 13.60
N MET A 117 -3.09 3.36 13.10
CA MET A 117 -1.88 2.65 12.68
C MET A 117 -1.20 1.87 13.81
N SER A 118 -1.33 2.33 15.06
CA SER A 118 -0.64 1.68 16.19
C SER A 118 -1.20 0.30 16.53
N SER A 119 -2.46 -0.01 16.17
CA SER A 119 -3.07 -1.33 16.37
C SER A 119 -2.61 -2.38 15.34
N LEU A 120 -1.79 -1.98 14.37
CA LEU A 120 -1.30 -2.82 13.28
C LEU A 120 0.22 -3.03 13.35
N ASP A 121 0.66 -4.24 13.04
CA ASP A 121 2.05 -4.60 12.84
C ASP A 121 2.49 -4.32 11.38
N MET A 122 2.63 -3.03 11.06
CA MET A 122 2.98 -2.59 9.71
C MET A 122 4.40 -3.02 9.29
N GLU A 123 5.32 -3.16 10.24
CA GLU A 123 6.68 -3.67 9.97
C GLU A 123 6.62 -5.13 9.52
N LYS A 124 5.83 -5.97 10.20
CA LYS A 124 5.59 -7.35 9.76
C LYS A 124 4.91 -7.42 8.39
N MET A 125 4.00 -6.48 8.09
CA MET A 125 3.37 -6.37 6.78
C MET A 125 4.40 -6.01 5.69
N GLU A 126 5.32 -5.07 5.96
CA GLU A 126 6.42 -4.73 5.05
C GLU A 126 7.33 -5.93 4.77
N ILE A 127 7.72 -6.67 5.81
CA ILE A 127 8.56 -7.87 5.67
C ILE A 127 7.86 -8.89 4.78
N ALA A 128 6.57 -9.16 5.01
CA ALA A 128 5.81 -10.09 4.17
C ALA A 128 5.73 -9.65 2.71
N ILE A 129 5.62 -8.34 2.45
CA ILE A 129 5.68 -7.80 1.08
C ILE A 129 7.06 -8.00 0.48
N ALA A 130 8.13 -7.69 1.22
CA ALA A 130 9.50 -7.89 0.76
C ALA A 130 9.77 -9.36 0.43
N ASP A 131 9.31 -10.28 1.27
CA ASP A 131 9.40 -11.72 1.04
C ASP A 131 8.67 -12.12 -0.24
N ILE A 132 7.42 -11.66 -0.43
CA ILE A 132 6.66 -11.90 -1.66
C ILE A 132 7.44 -11.41 -2.89
N LEU A 133 7.94 -10.17 -2.86
CA LEU A 133 8.67 -9.58 -3.97
C LEU A 133 9.98 -10.32 -4.27
N SER A 134 10.65 -10.86 -3.26
CA SER A 134 11.87 -11.66 -3.44
C SER A 134 11.64 -13.02 -4.13
N THR A 135 10.42 -13.56 -4.03
CA THR A 135 10.05 -14.85 -4.63
C THR A 135 9.45 -14.74 -6.03
N VAL A 136 9.29 -13.52 -6.56
CA VAL A 136 8.74 -13.35 -7.91
C VAL A 136 9.79 -13.83 -8.92
N PRO A 137 9.48 -14.85 -9.74
CA PRO A 137 10.42 -15.34 -10.72
C PRO A 137 10.72 -14.26 -11.76
N PRO A 138 11.94 -14.19 -12.31
CA PRO A 138 12.23 -13.31 -13.42
C PRO A 138 11.27 -13.60 -14.57
N VAL A 139 10.78 -12.56 -15.24
CA VAL A 139 9.79 -12.66 -16.31
C VAL A 139 10.34 -13.50 -17.45
N ASN A 140 10.03 -14.81 -17.45
CA ASN A 140 10.19 -15.65 -18.62
C ASN A 140 9.02 -15.35 -19.54
N LYS A 141 9.30 -14.67 -20.66
CA LYS A 141 8.34 -14.44 -21.74
C LYS A 141 7.95 -15.78 -22.38
N CYS A 142 7.12 -16.57 -21.71
CA CYS A 142 6.34 -17.63 -22.34
C CYS A 142 5.08 -16.97 -22.91
N PRO A 143 4.95 -16.82 -24.24
CA PRO A 143 3.88 -16.04 -24.88
C PRO A 143 2.50 -16.70 -24.82
N CYS A 144 2.36 -17.87 -24.18
CA CYS A 144 1.14 -18.68 -24.22
C CYS A 144 0.19 -18.49 -23.02
N ILE A 145 0.61 -17.82 -21.94
CA ILE A 145 -0.26 -17.56 -20.77
C ILE A 145 0.03 -16.15 -20.23
N ASP A 146 -0.96 -15.25 -20.32
CA ASP A 146 -0.97 -13.94 -19.66
C ASP A 146 -1.06 -14.15 -18.13
N THR A 147 0.06 -14.49 -17.50
CA THR A 147 0.16 -14.60 -16.04
C THR A 147 0.66 -13.29 -15.44
N PHE A 148 0.01 -12.87 -14.36
CA PHE A 148 0.29 -11.63 -13.65
C PHE A 148 1.08 -11.90 -12.36
N HIS A 149 2.05 -12.82 -12.41
CA HIS A 149 2.91 -13.17 -11.26
C HIS A 149 3.71 -12.02 -10.67
N HIS A 150 3.88 -10.96 -11.46
CA HIS A 150 4.50 -9.71 -11.06
C HIS A 150 3.52 -8.75 -10.38
N VAL A 151 2.21 -9.01 -10.37
CA VAL A 151 1.23 -8.09 -9.78
C VAL A 151 0.89 -8.50 -8.35
N LEU A 152 1.12 -7.59 -7.41
CA LEU A 152 0.77 -7.72 -6.00
C LEU A 152 -0.37 -6.74 -5.67
N ILE A 153 -1.48 -7.27 -5.20
CA ILE A 153 -2.62 -6.47 -4.73
C ILE A 153 -2.48 -6.32 -3.20
N ILE A 154 -2.39 -5.08 -2.74
CA ILE A 154 -2.32 -4.71 -1.33
C ILE A 154 -3.64 -4.06 -0.98
N GLU A 155 -4.36 -4.61 0.00
CA GLU A 155 -5.66 -4.06 0.40
C GLU A 155 -5.73 -3.82 1.90
N GLY A 156 -6.36 -2.70 2.30
CA GLY A 156 -6.48 -2.34 3.71
C GLY A 156 -6.92 -0.89 3.93
N PHE A 157 -7.52 -0.60 5.07
CA PHE A 157 -8.13 0.71 5.33
C PHE A 157 -7.12 1.84 5.60
N LEU A 158 -5.87 1.52 5.96
CA LEU A 158 -4.79 2.49 6.27
C LEU A 158 -3.55 2.38 5.36
N ILE A 159 -3.53 1.49 4.37
CA ILE A 159 -2.30 1.24 3.57
C ILE A 159 -1.79 2.49 2.85
N LEU A 160 -2.67 3.41 2.43
CA LEU A 160 -2.28 4.67 1.78
C LEU A 160 -1.95 5.79 2.78
N ASN A 161 -2.23 5.59 4.07
CA ASN A 161 -1.80 6.49 5.15
C ASN A 161 -0.39 6.13 5.66
N TYR A 162 0.19 5.04 5.18
CA TYR A 162 1.51 4.57 5.57
C TYR A 162 2.51 4.83 4.44
N PRO A 163 3.42 5.81 4.58
CA PRO A 163 4.34 6.21 3.51
C PRO A 163 5.11 5.07 2.85
N PRO A 164 5.59 4.04 3.58
CA PRO A 164 6.28 2.94 2.95
C PRO A 164 5.45 2.22 1.88
N LEU A 165 4.22 1.83 2.20
CA LEU A 165 3.33 1.15 1.25
C LEU A 165 2.78 2.09 0.18
N LEU A 166 2.48 3.33 0.57
CA LEU A 166 2.03 4.36 -0.36
C LEU A 166 3.04 4.56 -1.52
N ASN A 167 4.33 4.69 -1.18
CA ASN A 167 5.39 4.94 -2.15
C ASN A 167 5.67 3.75 -3.07
N LEU A 168 5.27 2.55 -2.65
CA LEU A 168 5.45 1.32 -3.40
C LEU A 168 4.31 1.05 -4.39
N CYS A 169 3.11 1.58 -4.16
CA CYS A 169 1.94 1.32 -5.01
C CYS A 169 1.98 2.17 -6.29
N GLN A 170 1.97 1.54 -7.47
CA GLN A 170 1.88 2.26 -8.75
C GLN A 170 0.45 2.70 -9.04
N LEU A 171 -0.53 1.82 -8.79
CA LEU A 171 -1.95 2.19 -8.82
C LEU A 171 -2.49 2.31 -7.41
N LYS A 172 -3.28 3.35 -7.16
CA LYS A 172 -3.82 3.69 -5.85
C LYS A 172 -5.31 3.93 -5.99
N TYR A 173 -6.11 3.11 -5.33
CA TYR A 173 -7.57 3.22 -5.28
C TYR A 173 -8.03 3.51 -3.85
N TYR A 174 -9.05 4.35 -3.72
CA TYR A 174 -9.66 4.67 -2.45
C TYR A 174 -11.17 4.52 -2.53
N ILE A 175 -11.71 3.48 -1.89
CA ILE A 175 -13.14 3.19 -1.89
C ILE A 175 -13.84 4.07 -0.85
N THR A 176 -14.90 4.74 -1.27
CA THR A 176 -15.72 5.62 -0.40
C THR A 176 -17.15 5.11 -0.30
N LEU A 177 -17.81 5.46 0.79
CA LEU A 177 -19.25 5.29 1.02
C LEU A 177 -19.74 6.51 1.78
N THR A 178 -21.04 6.79 1.70
CA THR A 178 -21.68 7.66 2.68
C THR A 178 -21.60 7.02 4.08
N ARG A 179 -21.68 7.86 5.12
CA ARG A 179 -21.66 7.42 6.52
C ARG A 179 -22.75 6.39 6.80
N GLU A 180 -23.94 6.65 6.28
CA GLU A 180 -25.13 5.82 6.49
C GLU A 180 -24.96 4.46 5.82
N GLN A 181 -24.48 4.41 4.57
CA GLN A 181 -24.18 3.15 3.88
C GLN A 181 -23.10 2.34 4.61
N CYS A 182 -22.04 3.01 5.06
CA CYS A 182 -20.96 2.36 5.82
C CYS A 182 -21.49 1.77 7.13
N LEU A 183 -22.26 2.55 7.90
CA LEU A 183 -22.86 2.10 9.15
C LEU A 183 -23.77 0.88 8.93
N LEU A 184 -24.67 0.94 7.95
CA LEU A 184 -25.60 -0.16 7.64
C LEU A 184 -24.86 -1.46 7.27
N ARG A 185 -23.75 -1.36 6.53
CA ARG A 185 -22.93 -2.54 6.23
C ARG A 185 -22.17 -3.01 7.47
N ARG A 186 -21.63 -2.10 8.29
CA ARG A 186 -20.83 -2.44 9.46
C ARG A 186 -21.64 -3.11 10.57
N ILE A 187 -22.86 -2.65 10.86
CA ILE A 187 -23.73 -3.29 11.86
C ILE A 187 -24.08 -4.75 11.52
N SER A 188 -23.97 -5.14 10.24
CA SER A 188 -24.20 -6.51 9.79
C SER A 188 -22.95 -7.41 9.90
N ARG A 189 -21.78 -6.83 10.15
CA ARG A 189 -20.50 -7.54 10.24
C ARG A 189 -20.17 -7.84 11.70
N VAL A 190 -19.68 -9.04 11.95
CA VAL A 190 -19.17 -9.45 13.27
C VAL A 190 -17.65 -9.26 13.28
N TYR A 191 -17.16 -8.43 14.18
CA TYR A 191 -15.74 -8.22 14.45
C TYR A 191 -15.30 -9.02 15.68
N ASN A 192 -13.99 -9.22 15.81
CA ASN A 192 -13.38 -9.79 17.01
C ASN A 192 -12.21 -8.87 17.46
N PRO A 193 -12.30 -8.21 18.62
CA PRO A 193 -13.48 -8.15 19.49
C PRO A 193 -14.68 -7.46 18.80
N PRO A 194 -15.93 -7.73 19.22
CA PRO A 194 -17.11 -7.14 18.59
C PRO A 194 -17.20 -5.64 18.86
N ASP A 195 -17.70 -4.88 17.89
CA ASP A 195 -18.01 -3.46 18.06
C ASP A 195 -18.98 -3.26 19.24
N ILE A 196 -18.70 -2.26 20.08
CA ILE A 196 -19.55 -1.87 21.23
C ILE A 196 -20.43 -0.65 20.90
N PRO A 197 -21.53 -0.40 21.65
CA PRO A 197 -22.39 0.76 21.41
C PRO A 197 -21.62 2.07 21.38
N GLY A 198 -21.81 2.86 20.32
CA GLY A 198 -21.14 4.15 20.12
C GLY A 198 -19.73 4.08 19.52
N TYR A 199 -19.14 2.89 19.35
CA TYR A 199 -17.80 2.73 18.77
C TYR A 199 -17.70 3.31 17.36
N PHE A 200 -18.74 3.13 16.54
CA PHE A 200 -18.78 3.70 15.19
C PHE A 200 -18.66 5.23 15.19
N GLU A 201 -19.43 5.89 16.06
CA GLU A 201 -19.51 7.35 16.13
C GLU A 201 -18.27 7.97 16.77
N LYS A 202 -17.70 7.29 17.76
CA LYS A 202 -16.58 7.82 18.55
C LYS A 202 -15.22 7.49 17.98
N CYS A 203 -15.07 6.37 17.28
CA CYS A 203 -13.79 5.91 16.74
C CYS A 203 -13.84 5.74 15.22
N VAL A 204 -14.65 4.81 14.73
CA VAL A 204 -14.59 4.36 13.33
C VAL A 204 -14.75 5.49 12.33
N TRP A 205 -15.83 6.27 12.45
CA TRP A 205 -16.13 7.31 11.48
C TRP A 205 -15.20 8.52 11.60
N PRO A 206 -14.90 9.06 12.79
CA PRO A 206 -13.92 10.13 12.94
C PRO A 206 -12.52 9.76 12.44
N GLU A 207 -12.03 8.56 12.76
CA GLU A 207 -10.72 8.07 12.28
C GLU A 207 -10.73 7.94 10.76
N TYR A 208 -11.76 7.29 10.18
CA TYR A 208 -11.91 7.21 8.73
C TYR A 208 -11.87 8.58 8.05
N VAL A 209 -12.62 9.57 8.56
CA VAL A 209 -12.63 10.93 7.99
C VAL A 209 -11.23 11.54 8.05
N ALA A 210 -10.53 11.44 9.19
CA ALA A 210 -9.17 11.96 9.34
C ALA A 210 -8.18 11.28 8.38
N HIS A 211 -8.27 9.96 8.21
CA HIS A 211 -7.40 9.20 7.31
C HIS A 211 -7.71 9.48 5.83
N ARG A 212 -8.99 9.56 5.47
CA ARG A 212 -9.47 9.92 4.13
C ARG A 212 -8.98 11.30 3.73
N ASP A 213 -9.17 12.29 4.60
CA ASP A 213 -8.82 13.68 4.27
C ASP A 213 -7.32 13.84 4.08
N LYS A 214 -6.50 13.11 4.85
CA LYS A 214 -5.05 13.03 4.61
C LYS A 214 -4.71 12.42 3.26
N VAL A 215 -5.34 11.30 2.88
CA VAL A 215 -5.03 10.63 1.60
C VAL A 215 -5.51 11.46 0.42
N LEU A 216 -6.80 11.84 0.40
CA LEU A 216 -7.39 12.55 -0.73
C LEU A 216 -6.92 14.01 -0.84
N GLY A 217 -6.43 14.60 0.26
CA GLY A 217 -5.88 15.96 0.27
C GLY A 217 -4.40 16.06 -0.09
N ALA A 218 -3.61 14.98 0.07
CA ALA A 218 -2.16 15.04 -0.07
C ALA A 218 -1.54 14.05 -1.06
N VAL A 219 -2.24 12.96 -1.40
CA VAL A 219 -1.69 11.92 -2.29
C VAL A 219 -2.13 12.17 -3.73
N ALA A 220 -1.16 12.41 -4.61
CA ALA A 220 -1.41 12.51 -6.04
C ALA A 220 -1.84 11.17 -6.64
N ASP A 221 -2.62 11.23 -7.72
CA ASP A 221 -3.00 10.08 -8.55
C ASP A 221 -3.80 8.97 -7.83
N VAL A 222 -4.44 9.27 -6.70
CA VAL A 222 -5.41 8.37 -6.07
C VAL A 222 -6.73 8.41 -6.84
N LYS A 223 -7.21 7.26 -7.29
CA LYS A 223 -8.50 7.10 -7.94
C LYS A 223 -9.58 6.74 -6.91
N VAL A 224 -10.60 7.58 -6.80
CA VAL A 224 -11.73 7.33 -5.91
C VAL A 224 -12.71 6.37 -6.58
N LEU A 225 -13.14 5.34 -5.84
CA LEU A 225 -14.18 4.41 -6.26
C LEU A 225 -15.39 4.58 -5.32
N ASP A 226 -16.60 4.59 -5.86
CA ASP A 226 -17.82 4.58 -5.07
C ASP A 226 -18.18 3.12 -4.72
N GLY A 227 -18.05 2.76 -3.44
CA GLY A 227 -18.33 1.41 -2.96
C GLY A 227 -19.81 1.02 -2.98
N SER A 228 -20.70 1.93 -3.39
CA SER A 228 -22.12 1.67 -3.63
C SER A 228 -22.45 1.31 -5.08
N GLU A 229 -21.51 1.52 -6.01
CA GLU A 229 -21.64 1.10 -7.40
C GLU A 229 -21.55 -0.41 -7.56
N ASP A 230 -21.90 -0.86 -8.76
CA ASP A 230 -21.81 -2.27 -9.14
C ASP A 230 -20.35 -2.78 -9.16
N MET A 231 -20.16 -3.99 -8.65
CA MET A 231 -18.84 -4.60 -8.48
C MET A 231 -18.18 -4.91 -9.83
N GLU A 232 -18.95 -5.30 -10.85
CA GLU A 232 -18.42 -5.62 -12.18
C GLU A 232 -17.81 -4.37 -12.82
N THR A 233 -18.49 -3.23 -12.70
CA THR A 233 -18.00 -1.93 -13.20
C THR A 233 -16.68 -1.53 -12.50
N MET A 234 -16.62 -1.65 -11.17
CA MET A 234 -15.38 -1.37 -10.43
C MET A 234 -14.23 -2.31 -10.86
N ILE A 235 -14.52 -3.60 -11.05
CA ILE A 235 -13.54 -4.58 -11.52
C ILE A 235 -13.03 -4.18 -12.91
N GLU A 236 -13.92 -3.88 -13.87
CA GLU A 236 -13.54 -3.50 -15.23
C GLU A 236 -12.61 -2.28 -15.26
N HIS A 237 -12.95 -1.23 -14.51
CA HIS A 237 -12.13 -0.02 -14.39
C HIS A 237 -10.72 -0.36 -13.90
N VAL A 238 -10.61 -1.10 -12.80
CA VAL A 238 -9.30 -1.45 -12.24
C VAL A 238 -8.53 -2.40 -13.17
N LEU A 239 -9.20 -3.36 -13.82
CA LEU A 239 -8.58 -4.27 -14.78
C LEU A 239 -8.00 -3.56 -15.99
N LEU A 240 -8.71 -2.56 -16.52
CA LEU A 240 -8.24 -1.76 -17.65
C LEU A 240 -6.95 -1.02 -17.29
N ASP A 241 -6.90 -0.42 -16.11
CA ASP A 241 -5.71 0.27 -15.61
C ASP A 241 -4.52 -0.68 -15.40
N VAL A 242 -4.76 -1.83 -14.77
CA VAL A 242 -3.71 -2.85 -14.55
C VAL A 242 -3.14 -3.32 -15.90
N LYS A 243 -4.01 -3.70 -16.85
CA LYS A 243 -3.58 -4.15 -18.19
C LYS A 243 -2.88 -3.04 -18.98
N GLY A 244 -3.32 -1.80 -18.82
CA GLY A 244 -2.70 -0.63 -19.46
C GLY A 244 -1.30 -0.35 -18.94
N PHE A 245 -1.01 -0.72 -17.68
CA PHE A 245 0.30 -0.55 -17.08
C PHE A 245 1.23 -1.74 -17.40
N THR A 246 0.75 -2.98 -17.34
CA THR A 246 1.59 -4.17 -17.58
C THR A 246 1.95 -4.40 -19.05
N ARG A 247 1.29 -3.72 -19.99
CA ARG A 247 1.57 -3.80 -21.44
C ARG A 247 2.51 -2.70 -21.96
N LYS A 248 2.90 -1.73 -21.12
CA LYS A 248 3.89 -0.70 -21.44
C LYS A 248 5.29 -1.19 -21.10
#